data_AF-A0A0D3KVF5-F1
#
_entry.id   AF-A0A0D3KVF5-F1
#
_cell.length_a   1.000
_cell.length_b   1.000
_cell.length_c   1.000
_cell.angle_alpha   90.00
_cell.angle_beta   90.00
_cell.angle_gamma   90.00
#
_symmetry.space_group_name_H-M   'P 1'
#
loop_
_entity.id
_entity.type
_entity.pdbx_description
1 polymer ?
#
loop_
_entity_poly.entity_id
_entity_poly.type
_entity_poly.pdbx_seq_one_letter_code
_entity_poly.pdbx_strand_id
1 'polypeptide(L)'
;MEAAGSILVVYIVFFGAWPPWMPLTLQSMALNTGVGFVVIGDEPPPPVRPPNVAFETVAYAALQERLAVLISEPGAGQASVRYNWTYKANDIKPFAPALFPRHLAGREWWAWADLDVVFGELLTFLHAAATKPACCK
;
A
#
# COMPACT_ATOMS: atom_id res chain seq x y z
N MET A 1 -4.05 -21.06 18.62
CA MET A 1 -4.94 -19.99 18.14
C MET A 1 -4.24 -19.40 16.93
N GLU A 2 -4.56 -19.88 15.73
CA GLU A 2 -4.04 -19.29 14.50
C GLU A 2 -4.46 -17.81 14.49
N ALA A 3 -3.50 -16.92 14.29
CA ALA A 3 -3.83 -15.54 13.98
C ALA A 3 -4.72 -15.57 12.73
N ALA A 4 -5.96 -15.12 12.85
CA ALA A 4 -6.84 -14.97 11.71
C ALA A 4 -6.06 -14.18 10.65
N GLY A 5 -5.76 -14.83 9.52
CA GLY A 5 -5.00 -14.21 8.44
C GLY A 5 -5.64 -12.87 8.06
N SER A 6 -4.83 -11.85 7.80
CA SER A 6 -5.34 -10.52 7.50
C SER A 6 -6.23 -10.55 6.25
N ILE A 7 -7.51 -10.19 6.38
CA ILE A 7 -8.48 -10.23 5.26
C ILE A 7 -8.27 -9.09 4.26
N LEU A 8 -7.65 -7.99 4.70
CA LEU A 8 -7.38 -6.77 3.95
C LEU A 8 -5.87 -6.53 3.86
N VAL A 9 -5.40 -6.08 2.70
CA VAL A 9 -4.08 -5.43 2.55
C VAL A 9 -4.20 -3.97 2.12
N VAL A 10 -3.46 -3.09 2.78
CA VAL A 10 -3.36 -1.67 2.41
C VAL A 10 -1.98 -1.38 1.85
N TYR A 11 -1.91 -0.93 0.60
CA TYR A 11 -0.66 -0.51 -0.04
C TYR A 11 -0.41 0.99 0.18
N ILE A 12 0.81 1.33 0.54
CA ILE A 12 1.27 2.70 0.70
C ILE A 12 2.50 2.87 -0.16
N VAL A 13 2.50 3.90 -1.00
CA VAL A 13 3.65 4.24 -1.85
C VAL A 13 4.22 5.56 -1.36
N PHE A 14 5.48 5.54 -0.96
CA PHE A 14 6.18 6.70 -0.40
C PHE A 14 7.67 6.64 -0.79
N PHE A 15 8.23 7.75 -1.25
CA PHE A 15 9.61 7.85 -1.69
C PHE A 15 10.31 9.02 -0.98
N GLY A 16 11.55 8.80 -0.57
CA GLY A 16 12.35 9.71 0.24
C GLY A 16 12.48 9.27 1.70
N ALA A 17 13.20 10.09 2.47
CA ALA A 17 13.50 9.79 3.87
C ALA A 17 12.24 9.65 4.73
N TRP A 18 12.30 8.75 5.71
CA TRP A 18 11.17 8.55 6.64
C TRP A 18 10.78 9.85 7.32
N PRO A 19 9.48 10.21 7.30
CA PRO A 19 9.03 11.42 7.96
C PRO A 19 9.06 11.25 9.48
N PRO A 20 9.12 12.35 10.25
CA PRO A 20 9.23 12.29 11.71
C PRO A 20 8.01 11.64 12.40
N TRP A 21 6.84 11.60 11.74
CA TRP A 21 5.64 10.95 12.25
C TRP A 21 5.58 9.44 11.98
N MET A 22 6.55 8.87 11.25
CA MET A 22 6.56 7.45 10.88
C MET A 22 6.37 6.48 12.06
N PRO A 23 6.94 6.71 13.25
CA PRO A 23 6.67 5.87 14.42
C PRO A 23 5.19 5.82 14.83
N LEU A 24 4.47 6.95 14.73
CA LEU A 24 3.05 7.03 15.07
C LEU A 24 2.20 6.29 14.03
N THR A 25 2.49 6.50 12.75
CA THR A 25 1.86 5.78 11.64
C THR A 25 2.03 4.27 11.81
N LEU A 26 3.25 3.78 12.02
CA LEU A 26 3.54 2.36 12.21
C LEU A 26 2.86 1.78 13.45
N GLN A 27 2.84 2.53 14.55
CA GLN A 27 2.14 2.11 15.76
C GLN A 27 0.65 1.92 15.49
N SER A 28 0.02 2.84 14.75
CA SER A 28 -1.40 2.71 14.39
C SER A 28 -1.67 1.52 13.46
N MET A 29 -0.76 1.22 12.54
CA MET A 29 -0.82 0.02 11.69
C MET A 29 -0.71 -1.26 12.53
N ALA A 30 0.22 -1.29 13.49
CA ALA A 30 0.46 -2.45 14.36
C ALA A 30 -0.80 -2.86 15.15
N LEU A 31 -1.61 -1.87 15.55
CA LEU A 31 -2.86 -2.10 16.28
C LEU A 31 -3.96 -2.73 15.41
N ASN A 32 -3.87 -2.62 14.08
CA ASN A 32 -4.82 -3.20 13.14
C ASN A 32 -4.42 -4.64 12.75
N THR A 33 -4.44 -5.58 13.71
CA THR A 33 -3.94 -6.96 13.53
C THR A 33 -4.65 -7.77 12.44
N GLY A 34 -5.92 -7.46 12.14
CA GLY A 34 -6.68 -8.06 11.03
C GLY A 34 -6.36 -7.48 9.64
N VAL A 35 -5.46 -6.50 9.55
CA VAL A 35 -5.07 -5.80 8.33
C VAL A 35 -3.57 -5.95 8.14
N GLY A 36 -3.13 -6.28 6.92
CA GLY A 36 -1.73 -6.15 6.56
C GLY A 36 -1.47 -4.85 5.81
N PHE A 37 -0.27 -4.32 5.96
CA PHE A 37 0.17 -3.12 5.28
C PHE A 37 1.41 -3.43 4.45
N VAL A 38 1.55 -2.76 3.32
CA VAL A 38 2.73 -2.86 2.46
C VAL A 38 3.21 -1.45 2.15
N VAL A 39 4.38 -1.08 2.66
CA VAL A 39 5.01 0.21 2.37
C VAL A 39 6.05 0.02 1.26
N ILE A 40 5.81 0.64 0.11
CA ILE A 40 6.66 0.60 -1.08
C ILE A 40 7.42 1.92 -1.18
N GLY A 41 8.74 1.86 -1.31
CA GLY A 41 9.59 3.05 -1.35
C GLY A 41 11.06 2.73 -1.57
N ASP A 42 11.91 3.75 -1.53
CA ASP A 42 13.36 3.63 -1.71
C ASP A 42 14.15 3.67 -0.40
N GLU A 43 13.53 4.14 0.68
CA GLU A 43 14.15 4.17 2.00
C GLU A 43 14.19 2.76 2.63
N PRO A 44 15.32 2.34 3.25
CA PRO A 44 15.41 1.07 3.96
C PRO A 44 14.39 0.97 5.11
N PRO A 45 13.85 -0.22 5.40
CA PRO A 45 12.87 -0.38 6.48
C PRO A 45 13.42 0.12 7.83
N PRO A 46 12.57 0.75 8.67
CA PRO A 46 12.97 1.14 10.01
C PRO A 46 13.32 -0.09 10.86
N PRO A 47 14.15 0.07 11.92
CA PRO A 47 14.62 -1.06 12.73
C PRO A 47 13.48 -1.80 13.44
N VAL A 48 12.44 -1.07 13.87
CA VAL A 48 11.25 -1.65 14.49
C VAL A 48 10.17 -1.81 13.43
N ARG A 49 9.71 -3.04 13.24
CA ARG A 49 8.73 -3.39 12.21
C ARG A 49 7.59 -4.19 12.83
N PRO A 50 6.36 -3.67 12.78
CA PRO A 50 5.19 -4.45 13.16
C PRO A 50 5.07 -5.71 12.29
N PRO A 51 4.63 -6.86 12.84
CA PRO A 51 4.56 -8.12 12.11
C PRO A 51 3.56 -8.09 10.94
N ASN A 52 2.58 -7.19 10.98
CA ASN A 52 1.58 -7.00 9.93
C ASN A 52 1.98 -5.91 8.90
N VAL A 53 3.19 -5.34 8.97
CA VAL A 53 3.68 -4.32 8.04
C VAL A 53 4.88 -4.87 7.26
N ALA A 54 4.69 -5.06 5.95
CA ALA A 54 5.75 -5.41 5.02
C ALA A 54 6.34 -4.15 4.38
N PHE A 55 7.62 -4.23 3.99
CA PHE A 55 8.31 -3.17 3.27
C PHE A 55 8.88 -3.71 1.95
N GLU A 56 8.62 -2.97 0.87
CA GLU A 56 9.11 -3.25 -0.48
C GLU A 56 10.08 -2.13 -0.89
N THR A 57 11.38 -2.38 -0.70
CA THR A 57 12.42 -1.42 -1.10
C THR A 57 12.69 -1.52 -2.60
N VAL A 58 12.40 -0.45 -3.33
CA VAL A 58 12.54 -0.34 -4.78
C VAL A 58 12.91 1.09 -5.16
N ALA A 59 13.82 1.27 -6.11
CA ALA A 59 14.14 2.59 -6.64
C ALA A 59 12.96 3.16 -7.44
N TYR A 60 12.76 4.48 -7.41
CA TYR A 60 11.63 5.12 -8.10
C TYR A 60 11.64 4.85 -9.61
N ALA A 61 12.82 4.91 -10.24
CA ALA A 61 12.99 4.59 -11.65
C ALA A 61 12.59 3.14 -11.98
N ALA A 62 12.97 2.18 -11.12
CA ALA A 62 12.61 0.78 -11.30
C ALA A 62 11.11 0.54 -11.13
N LEU A 63 10.45 1.25 -10.20
CA LEU A 63 9.00 1.19 -10.06
C LEU A 63 8.28 1.73 -11.30
N GLN A 64 8.77 2.83 -11.89
CA GLN A 64 8.24 3.39 -13.12
C GLN A 64 8.42 2.44 -14.31
N GLU A 65 9.56 1.76 -14.42
CA GLU A 65 9.78 0.72 -15.44
C GLU A 65 8.83 -0.46 -15.27
N ARG A 66 8.61 -0.95 -14.05
CA ARG A 66 7.64 -2.02 -13.79
C ARG A 66 6.23 -1.59 -14.17
N LEU A 67 5.85 -0.35 -13.87
CA LEU A 67 4.55 0.18 -14.27
C LEU A 67 4.45 0.30 -15.79
N ALA A 68 5.48 0.82 -16.46
CA ALA A 68 5.53 0.92 -17.91
C ALA A 68 5.31 -0.45 -18.58
N VAL A 69 5.99 -1.49 -18.09
CA VAL A 69 5.78 -2.87 -18.57
C VAL A 69 4.35 -3.33 -18.30
N LEU A 70 3.83 -3.11 -17.08
CA LEU A 70 2.49 -3.54 -16.68
C LEU A 70 1.37 -2.97 -17.56
N ILE A 71 1.48 -1.71 -17.99
CA ILE A 71 0.44 -1.02 -18.79
C ILE A 71 0.70 -1.08 -20.30
N SER A 72 1.72 -1.82 -20.74
CA SER A 72 2.04 -1.94 -22.17
C SER A 72 1.08 -2.89 -22.87
N GLU A 73 0.48 -2.43 -23.96
CA GLU A 73 -0.43 -3.23 -24.77
C GLU A 73 0.34 -4.17 -25.72
N PRO A 74 -0.06 -5.45 -25.85
CA PRO A 74 0.57 -6.37 -26.79
C PRO A 74 0.58 -5.82 -28.23
N GLY A 75 1.76 -5.74 -28.83
CA GLY A 75 1.94 -5.26 -30.21
C GLY A 75 1.98 -3.74 -30.39
N ALA A 76 1.77 -2.94 -29.33
CA ALA A 76 1.83 -1.48 -29.39
C ALA A 76 3.20 -0.89 -28.99
N GLY A 77 4.15 -1.74 -28.60
CA GLY A 77 5.41 -1.31 -27.98
C GLY A 77 5.26 -1.01 -26.48
N GLN A 78 6.37 -0.70 -25.82
CA GLN A 78 6.35 -0.43 -24.38
C GLN A 78 5.79 0.98 -24.11
N ALA A 79 4.83 1.08 -23.20
CA ALA A 79 4.33 2.36 -22.70
C ALA A 79 5.46 3.17 -22.04
N SER A 80 5.33 4.49 -22.04
CA SER A 80 6.26 5.39 -21.36
C SER A 80 5.66 5.91 -20.07
N VAL A 81 6.33 5.64 -18.96
CA VAL A 81 6.00 6.19 -17.64
C VAL A 81 7.23 6.96 -17.16
N ARG A 82 7.07 8.28 -17.03
CA ARG A 82 8.14 9.22 -16.64
C ARG A 82 7.58 10.30 -15.73
N TYR A 83 7.87 10.16 -14.45
CA TYR A 83 7.61 11.14 -13.41
C TYR A 83 8.92 11.71 -12.92
N ASN A 84 9.05 13.03 -12.99
CA ASN A 84 10.26 13.74 -12.56
C ASN A 84 10.24 14.14 -11.09
N TRP A 85 9.12 13.89 -10.39
CA TRP A 85 8.94 14.24 -9.00
C TRP A 85 8.33 13.08 -8.23
N THR A 86 9.01 12.63 -7.19
CA THR A 86 8.61 11.48 -6.37
C THR A 86 7.24 11.63 -5.73
N TYR A 87 6.75 12.85 -5.52
CA TYR A 87 5.38 13.09 -5.05
C TYR A 87 4.31 12.55 -6.01
N LYS A 88 4.64 12.39 -7.30
CA LYS A 88 3.77 11.76 -8.29
C LYS A 88 3.73 10.23 -8.19
N ALA A 89 4.47 9.62 -7.27
CA ALA A 89 4.32 8.20 -6.97
C ALA A 89 2.90 7.84 -6.48
N ASN A 90 2.12 8.84 -6.02
CA ASN A 90 0.70 8.68 -5.72
C ASN A 90 -0.11 8.15 -6.91
N ASP A 91 0.24 8.53 -8.14
CA ASP A 91 -0.44 8.07 -9.35
C ASP A 91 -0.21 6.56 -9.60
N ILE A 92 0.80 5.96 -8.95
CA ILE A 92 1.16 4.53 -9.07
C ILE A 92 0.38 3.67 -8.06
N LYS A 93 -0.14 4.24 -6.97
CA LYS A 93 -0.85 3.51 -5.90
C LYS A 93 -1.92 2.54 -6.43
N PRO A 94 -2.73 2.90 -7.46
CA PRO A 94 -3.71 1.99 -8.01
C PRO A 94 -3.18 0.71 -8.64
N PHE A 95 -1.92 0.71 -9.04
CA PHE A 95 -1.27 -0.43 -9.65
C PHE A 95 -0.46 -1.25 -8.64
N ALA A 96 -0.32 -0.79 -7.39
CA ALA A 96 0.48 -1.47 -6.37
C ALA A 96 0.14 -2.96 -6.18
N PRO A 97 -1.14 -3.39 -6.16
CA PRO A 97 -1.49 -4.81 -6.09
C PRO A 97 -0.97 -5.63 -7.27
N ALA A 98 -1.02 -5.09 -8.48
CA ALA A 98 -0.52 -5.75 -9.68
C ALA A 98 1.01 -5.73 -9.78
N LEU A 99 1.65 -4.70 -9.22
CA LEU A 99 3.11 -4.56 -9.17
C LEU A 99 3.74 -5.44 -8.07
N PHE A 100 3.00 -5.75 -7.00
CA PHE A 100 3.46 -6.56 -5.86
C PHE A 100 2.43 -7.63 -5.45
N PRO A 101 2.05 -8.55 -6.37
CA PRO A 101 0.91 -9.45 -6.18
C PRO A 101 1.10 -10.48 -5.07
N ARG A 102 2.35 -10.74 -4.64
CA ARG A 102 2.66 -11.67 -3.54
C ARG A 102 1.93 -11.33 -2.24
N HIS A 103 1.61 -10.05 -2.02
CA HIS A 103 0.92 -9.62 -0.81
C HIS A 103 -0.59 -9.85 -0.87
N LEU A 104 -1.16 -10.19 -2.02
CA LEU A 104 -2.59 -10.52 -2.15
C LEU A 104 -2.93 -11.94 -1.72
N ALA A 105 -1.93 -12.81 -1.56
CA ALA A 105 -2.15 -14.22 -1.26
C ALA A 105 -2.94 -14.40 0.04
N GLY A 106 -4.07 -15.12 -0.04
CA GLY A 106 -4.94 -15.40 1.10
C GLY A 106 -5.76 -14.21 1.60
N ARG A 107 -5.80 -13.10 0.86
CA ARG A 107 -6.56 -11.90 1.22
C ARG A 107 -7.76 -11.72 0.31
N GLU A 108 -8.86 -11.25 0.88
CA GLU A 108 -10.11 -11.03 0.14
C GLU A 108 -10.15 -9.62 -0.45
N TRP A 109 -9.61 -8.64 0.28
CA TRP A 109 -9.69 -7.22 -0.07
C TRP A 109 -8.32 -6.57 -0.15
N TRP A 110 -8.22 -5.52 -0.96
CA TRP A 110 -7.07 -4.63 -0.99
C TRP A 110 -7.51 -3.17 -1.08
N ALA A 111 -6.66 -2.27 -0.61
CA ALA A 111 -6.83 -0.82 -0.67
C ALA A 111 -5.47 -0.13 -0.83
N TRP A 112 -5.48 1.20 -1.00
CA TRP A 112 -4.28 2.02 -0.87
C TRP A 112 -4.52 3.21 0.08
N ALA A 113 -3.44 3.75 0.64
CA ALA A 113 -3.49 4.91 1.53
C ALA A 113 -2.22 5.78 1.41
N ASP A 114 -2.26 6.93 2.09
CA ASP A 114 -1.10 7.79 2.30
C ASP A 114 -0.32 7.37 3.58
N LEU A 115 0.95 7.77 3.66
CA LEU A 115 1.81 7.44 4.81
C LEU A 115 1.55 8.37 6.02
N ASP A 116 1.04 9.57 5.78
CA ASP A 116 0.73 10.61 6.78
C ASP A 116 -0.65 10.42 7.44
N VAL A 117 -1.09 9.17 7.55
CA VAL A 117 -2.34 8.78 8.20
C VAL A 117 -2.05 8.06 9.52
N VAL A 118 -2.82 8.41 10.56
CA VAL A 118 -2.94 7.60 11.79
C VAL A 118 -4.23 6.79 11.67
N PHE A 119 -4.11 5.47 11.62
CA PHE A 119 -5.25 4.58 11.40
C PHE A 119 -5.99 4.28 12.71
N GLY A 120 -7.31 4.51 12.72
CA GLY A 120 -8.20 3.97 13.76
C GLY A 120 -8.44 2.47 13.57
N GLU A 121 -9.52 1.93 14.15
CA GLU A 121 -9.92 0.54 13.92
C GLU A 121 -10.55 0.33 12.52
N LEU A 122 -9.71 0.07 11.52
CA LEU A 122 -10.10 0.05 10.11
C LEU A 122 -11.28 -0.89 9.82
N LEU A 123 -11.19 -2.14 10.27
CA LEU A 123 -12.24 -3.13 9.96
C LEU A 123 -13.59 -2.76 10.59
N THR A 124 -13.58 -2.15 11.77
CA THR A 124 -14.79 -1.64 12.43
C THR A 124 -15.47 -0.56 11.59
N PHE A 125 -14.70 0.43 11.11
CA PHE A 125 -15.24 1.51 10.28
C PHE A 125 -15.66 1.05 8.88
N LEU A 126 -14.89 0.16 8.24
CA LEU A 126 -15.24 -0.39 6.93
C LEU A 126 -16.50 -1.25 7.00
N HIS A 127 -16.66 -2.07 8.04
CA HIS A 127 -17.87 -2.86 8.26
C HIS A 127 -19.10 -1.95 8.46
N ALA A 128 -18.97 -0.89 9.26
CA ALA A 128 -20.03 0.08 9.47
C ALA A 128 -20.43 0.79 8.15
N ALA A 129 -19.45 1.15 7.32
CA ALA A 129 -19.71 1.79 6.02
C ALA A 129 -20.41 0.85 5.03
N ALA A 130 -20.02 -0.43 5.00
CA ALA A 130 -20.62 -1.43 4.11
C ALA A 130 -22.08 -1.77 4.48
N THR A 131 -22.45 -1.68 5.76
CA THR A 131 -23.78 -2.05 6.25
C THR A 131 -24.78 -0.87 6.25
N LYS A 132 -24.30 0.37 6.09
CA LYS A 132 -25.14 1.58 5.99
C LYS A 132 -24.65 2.49 4.86
N PRO A 133 -24.85 2.10 3.59
CA PRO A 133 -24.39 2.90 2.45
C PRO A 133 -25.02 4.29 2.48
N ALA A 134 -24.18 5.32 2.39
CA ALA A 134 -24.61 6.72 2.47
C ALA A 134 -25.56 7.16 1.32
N CYS A 135 -25.59 6.40 0.22
CA CYS A 135 -26.30 6.79 -1.00
C CYS A 135 -27.78 6.39 -1.04
N CYS A 136 -28.27 5.52 -0.14
CA CYS A 136 -29.65 5.05 -0.18
C CYS A 136 -30.19 4.89 1.25
N LYS A 137 -31.07 5.82 1.65
CA LYS A 137 -31.94 5.65 2.82
C LYS A 137 -33.20 4.91 2.41
#